data_AF-A0A098R476-F1
#
_entry.id   AF-A0A098R476-F1
#
_cell.length_a   1.000
_cell.length_b   1.000
_cell.length_c   1.000
_cell.angle_alpha   90.00
_cell.angle_beta   90.00
_cell.angle_gamma   90.00
#
_symmetry.space_group_name_H-M   'P 1'
#
loop_
_entity.id
_entity.type
_entity.pdbx_description
1 polymer ?
#
loop_
_entity_poly.entity_id
_entity_poly.type
_entity_poly.pdbx_seq_one_letter_code
_entity_poly.pdbx_strand_id
1 'polypeptide(L)'
;MVISNLIQIIQAEATALHTIAALEKKLQDSLMDKNFSEVEDVIAEIDIVAQTIQALDDEREKEYQFLRASHRLTDQEGLGDLFTLLPDNHREQLARVYREFKVAVMEVQFLASGIDMFSRHQVQTLRSVLDELYPDRKSRTYTARGMHQELASPMVLDHSL
;
A
#
# COMPACT_ATOMS: atom_id res chain seq x y z
N MET A 1 -23.92 7.79 23.02
CA MET A 1 -22.86 8.76 22.70
C MET A 1 -21.60 8.06 22.19
N VAL A 2 -21.13 7.00 22.86
CA VAL A 2 -19.90 6.25 22.55
C VAL A 2 -19.89 5.61 21.13
N ILE A 3 -20.96 4.91 20.74
CA ILE A 3 -21.05 4.26 19.40
C ILE A 3 -20.99 5.24 18.22
N SER A 4 -21.46 6.47 18.43
CA SER A 4 -21.39 7.51 17.40
C SER A 4 -19.94 7.88 17.08
N ASN A 5 -19.04 7.79 18.06
CA ASN A 5 -17.61 8.04 17.86
C ASN A 5 -16.98 6.95 16.97
N LEU A 6 -17.24 5.67 17.28
CA LEU A 6 -16.76 4.55 16.45
C LEU A 6 -17.24 4.66 14.99
N ILE A 7 -18.51 5.02 14.79
CA ILE A 7 -19.06 5.23 13.44
C ILE A 7 -18.32 6.36 12.72
N GLN A 8 -18.05 7.47 13.40
CA GLN A 8 -17.31 8.59 12.82
C GLN A 8 -15.87 8.22 12.45
N ILE A 9 -15.18 7.47 13.32
CA ILE A 9 -13.81 7.00 13.07
C ILE A 9 -13.79 6.10 11.83
N ILE A 10 -14.65 5.09 11.75
CA ILE A 10 -14.69 4.18 10.58
C ILE A 10 -15.05 4.95 9.29
N GLN A 11 -15.91 5.96 9.38
CA GLN A 11 -16.26 6.79 8.24
C GLN A 11 -15.09 7.68 7.78
N ALA A 12 -14.30 8.20 8.73
CA ALA A 12 -13.06 8.92 8.44
C ALA A 12 -12.02 8.00 7.79
N GLU A 13 -11.85 6.77 8.30
CA GLU A 13 -10.97 5.76 7.70
C GLU A 13 -11.37 5.44 6.25
N ALA A 14 -12.67 5.21 6.00
CA ALA A 14 -13.18 4.95 4.65
C ALA A 14 -12.89 6.12 3.70
N THR A 15 -13.03 7.36 4.18
CA THR A 15 -12.73 8.56 3.40
C THR A 15 -11.23 8.68 3.08
N ALA A 16 -10.38 8.40 4.06
CA ALA A 16 -8.93 8.39 3.88
C ALA A 16 -8.48 7.28 2.90
N LEU A 17 -9.09 6.10 2.96
CA LEU A 17 -8.83 5.01 2.02
C LEU A 17 -9.25 5.36 0.59
N HIS A 18 -10.41 5.99 0.38
CA HIS A 18 -10.78 6.50 -0.95
C HIS A 18 -9.80 7.57 -1.45
N THR A 19 -9.23 8.36 -0.55
CA THR A 19 -8.18 9.33 -0.90
C THR A 19 -6.91 8.61 -1.37
N ILE A 20 -6.47 7.55 -0.67
CA ILE A 20 -5.37 6.69 -1.14
C ILE A 20 -5.68 6.09 -2.50
N ALA A 21 -6.87 5.53 -2.72
CA ALA A 21 -7.24 4.94 -4.01
C ALA A 21 -7.16 5.97 -5.15
N ALA A 22 -7.59 7.21 -4.91
CA ALA A 22 -7.46 8.29 -5.88
C ALA A 22 -5.99 8.65 -6.17
N LEU A 23 -5.14 8.68 -5.13
CA LEU A 23 -3.71 8.93 -5.26
C LEU A 23 -2.98 7.78 -5.97
N GLU A 24 -3.33 6.53 -5.68
CA GLU A 24 -2.77 5.36 -6.39
C GLU A 24 -3.12 5.38 -7.88
N LYS A 25 -4.34 5.79 -8.22
CA LYS A 25 -4.72 6.01 -9.62
C LYS A 25 -3.90 7.13 -10.26
N LYS A 26 -3.73 8.27 -9.58
CA LYS A 26 -2.89 9.37 -10.06
C LYS A 26 -1.42 8.94 -10.22
N LEU A 27 -0.92 8.12 -9.31
CA LEU A 27 0.42 7.52 -9.37
C LEU A 27 0.55 6.63 -10.61
N GLN A 28 -0.44 5.78 -10.87
CA GLN A 28 -0.48 4.95 -12.07
C GLN A 28 -0.44 5.80 -13.35
N ASP A 29 -1.28 6.84 -13.43
CA ASP A 29 -1.34 7.75 -14.60
C ASP A 29 0.02 8.47 -14.79
N SER A 30 0.61 8.98 -13.72
CA SER A 30 1.93 9.66 -13.75
C SER A 30 3.07 8.73 -14.18
N LEU A 31 3.02 7.46 -13.76
CA LEU A 31 3.97 6.43 -14.18
C LEU A 31 3.81 6.08 -15.67
N MET A 32 2.57 6.06 -16.19
CA MET A 32 2.31 5.85 -17.61
C MET A 32 2.82 7.01 -18.48
N ASP A 33 2.66 8.24 -17.99
CA ASP A 33 3.12 9.47 -18.65
C ASP A 33 4.62 9.75 -18.46
N LYS A 34 5.31 8.93 -17.66
CA LYS A 34 6.73 9.07 -17.30
C LYS A 34 7.07 10.40 -16.61
N ASN A 35 6.10 10.98 -15.91
CA ASN A 35 6.29 12.21 -15.15
C ASN A 35 6.86 11.90 -13.75
N PHE A 36 8.18 11.67 -13.67
CA PHE A 36 8.81 11.25 -12.42
C PHE A 36 8.75 12.27 -11.29
N SER A 37 8.68 13.57 -11.60
CA SER A 37 8.50 14.62 -10.58
C SER A 37 7.16 14.46 -9.87
N GLU A 38 6.09 14.21 -10.64
CA GLU A 38 4.75 14.04 -10.08
C GLU A 38 4.61 12.71 -9.32
N VAL A 39 5.36 11.68 -9.73
CA VAL A 39 5.43 10.41 -8.99
C VAL A 39 5.95 10.63 -7.56
N GLU A 40 7.02 11.41 -7.39
CA GLU A 40 7.58 11.71 -6.07
C GLU A 40 6.59 12.50 -5.20
N ASP A 41 5.93 13.50 -5.77
CA ASP A 41 4.91 14.31 -5.08
C ASP A 41 3.73 13.43 -4.62
N VAL A 42 3.22 12.55 -5.49
CA VAL A 42 2.10 11.66 -5.17
C VAL A 42 2.48 10.64 -4.09
N ILE A 43 3.71 10.11 -4.10
CA ILE A 43 4.18 9.21 -3.04
C ILE A 43 4.20 9.93 -1.69
N ALA A 44 4.70 11.17 -1.65
CA ALA A 44 4.71 11.96 -0.41
C ALA A 44 3.29 12.24 0.10
N GLU A 45 2.33 12.51 -0.79
CA GLU A 45 0.91 12.66 -0.43
C GLU A 45 0.32 11.35 0.14
N ILE A 46 0.63 10.19 -0.47
CA ILE A 46 0.20 8.88 0.03
C ILE A 46 0.73 8.63 1.44
N ASP A 47 2.01 8.94 1.72
CA ASP A 47 2.60 8.74 3.04
C ASP A 47 1.90 9.56 4.13
N ILE A 48 1.51 10.80 3.84
CA ILE A 48 0.75 11.66 4.76
C ILE A 48 -0.62 11.05 5.07
N VAL A 49 -1.33 10.57 4.05
CA VAL A 49 -2.64 9.95 4.24
C VAL A 49 -2.52 8.60 4.97
N ALA A 50 -1.47 7.82 4.68
CA ALA A 50 -1.21 6.56 5.37
C ALA A 50 -0.97 6.76 6.88
N GLN A 51 -0.22 7.79 7.27
CA GLN A 51 -0.05 8.16 8.67
C GLN A 51 -1.39 8.55 9.33
N THR A 52 -2.26 9.24 8.60
CA THR A 52 -3.60 9.59 9.07
C THR A 52 -4.46 8.34 9.29
N ILE A 53 -4.41 7.37 8.37
CA ILE A 53 -5.11 6.08 8.51
C ILE A 53 -4.59 5.33 9.73
N GLN A 54 -3.27 5.27 9.94
CA GLN A 54 -2.71 4.59 11.11
C GLN A 54 -3.19 5.23 12.42
N ALA A 55 -3.24 6.56 12.49
CA ALA A 55 -3.75 7.26 13.66
C ALA A 55 -5.24 6.97 13.92
N LEU A 56 -6.05 6.92 12.87
CA LEU A 56 -7.47 6.55 12.96
C LEU A 56 -7.68 5.10 13.38
N ASP A 57 -6.84 4.17 12.90
CA ASP A 57 -6.89 2.76 13.26
C ASP A 57 -6.56 2.55 14.74
N ASP A 58 -5.53 3.25 15.25
CA ASP A 58 -5.18 3.26 16.67
C ASP A 58 -6.33 3.83 17.54
N GLU A 59 -7.02 4.85 17.03
CA GLU A 59 -8.16 5.47 17.72
C GLU A 59 -9.40 4.55 17.71
N ARG A 60 -9.65 3.88 16.59
CA ARG A 60 -10.71 2.87 16.43
C ARG A 60 -10.49 1.70 17.39
N GLU A 61 -9.26 1.20 17.50
CA GLU A 61 -8.92 0.10 18.39
C GLU A 61 -9.15 0.49 19.86
N LYS A 62 -8.74 1.69 20.26
CA LYS A 62 -9.00 2.21 21.62
C LYS A 62 -10.50 2.33 21.90
N GLU A 63 -11.27 2.88 20.96
CA GLU A 63 -12.72 3.02 21.10
C GLU A 63 -13.41 1.65 21.16
N TYR A 64 -12.96 0.70 20.35
CA TYR A 64 -13.46 -0.66 20.36
C TYR A 64 -13.18 -1.37 21.69
N GLN A 65 -11.96 -1.25 22.23
CA GLN A 65 -11.61 -1.78 23.55
C GLN A 65 -12.45 -1.15 24.67
N PHE A 66 -12.67 0.16 24.61
CA PHE A 66 -13.53 0.87 25.56
C PHE A 66 -14.98 0.36 25.51
N LEU A 67 -15.52 0.17 24.30
CA LEU A 67 -16.86 -0.38 24.09
C LEU A 67 -16.98 -1.81 24.60
N ARG A 68 -15.99 -2.67 24.34
CA ARG A 68 -15.97 -4.04 24.87
C ARG A 68 -15.99 -4.07 26.39
N ALA A 69 -15.13 -3.28 27.03
CA ALA A 69 -15.07 -3.18 28.48
C ALA A 69 -16.40 -2.69 29.07
N SER A 70 -17.03 -1.71 28.42
CA SER A 70 -18.34 -1.15 28.83
C SER A 70 -19.47 -2.18 28.72
N HIS A 71 -19.40 -3.10 27.75
CA HIS A 71 -20.40 -4.14 27.52
C HIS A 71 -20.04 -5.51 28.12
N ARG A 72 -18.92 -5.61 28.86
CA ARG A 72 -18.41 -6.85 29.48
C ARG A 72 -18.19 -7.98 28.47
N LEU A 73 -17.78 -7.63 27.26
CA LEU A 73 -17.42 -8.62 26.25
C LEU A 73 -16.06 -9.22 26.57
N THR A 74 -15.93 -10.52 26.32
CA THR A 74 -14.70 -11.29 26.45
C THR A 74 -13.80 -11.09 25.24
N ASP A 75 -12.50 -11.37 25.41
CA ASP A 75 -11.49 -11.20 24.36
C ASP A 75 -11.74 -12.02 23.08
N GLN A 76 -12.61 -13.03 23.14
CA GLN A 76 -12.98 -13.86 21.99
C GLN A 76 -14.11 -13.27 21.14
N GLU A 77 -14.81 -12.24 21.63
CA GLU A 77 -15.93 -11.64 20.93
C GLU A 77 -15.45 -10.54 19.97
N GLY A 78 -15.83 -10.68 18.69
CA GLY A 78 -15.42 -9.82 17.60
C GLY A 78 -16.40 -8.67 17.35
N LEU A 79 -16.10 -7.87 16.33
CA LEU A 79 -16.93 -6.71 15.94
C LEU A 79 -18.37 -7.14 15.58
N GLY A 80 -18.55 -8.38 15.11
CA GLY A 80 -19.85 -9.01 14.87
C GLY A 80 -20.72 -9.14 16.12
N ASP A 81 -20.13 -9.41 17.27
CA ASP A 81 -20.85 -9.54 18.55
C ASP A 81 -21.30 -8.17 19.04
N LEU A 82 -20.50 -7.12 18.80
CA LEU A 82 -20.87 -5.73 19.05
C LEU A 82 -22.17 -5.35 18.31
N PHE A 83 -22.33 -5.76 17.04
CA PHE A 83 -23.55 -5.50 16.28
C PHE A 83 -24.82 -6.03 16.97
N THR A 84 -24.73 -7.18 17.64
CA THR A 84 -25.89 -7.81 18.28
C THR A 84 -26.38 -7.05 19.52
N LEU A 85 -25.49 -6.26 20.14
CA LEU A 85 -25.77 -5.50 21.37
C LEU A 85 -26.31 -4.10 21.08
N LEU A 86 -26.20 -3.64 19.83
CA LEU A 86 -26.66 -2.31 19.42
C LEU A 86 -28.16 -2.28 19.19
N PRO A 87 -28.84 -1.16 19.52
CA PRO A 87 -30.20 -0.91 19.06
C PRO A 87 -30.21 -0.78 17.52
N ASP A 88 -31.35 -1.13 16.92
CA ASP A 88 -31.47 -1.33 15.46
C ASP A 88 -31.01 -0.12 14.64
N ASN A 89 -31.28 1.11 15.11
CA ASN A 89 -30.86 2.33 14.43
C ASN A 89 -29.33 2.48 14.31
N HIS A 90 -28.59 2.22 15.39
CA HIS A 90 -27.13 2.30 15.38
C HIS A 90 -26.50 1.08 14.69
N ARG A 91 -27.14 -0.08 14.77
CA ARG A 91 -26.73 -1.30 14.10
C ARG A 91 -26.72 -1.12 12.58
N GLU A 92 -27.80 -0.58 12.02
CA GLU A 92 -27.90 -0.34 10.57
C GLU A 92 -26.86 0.68 10.09
N GLN A 93 -26.67 1.77 10.85
CA GLN A 93 -25.70 2.80 10.51
C GLN A 93 -24.27 2.26 10.54
N LEU A 94 -23.88 1.53 11.59
CA LEU A 94 -22.57 0.91 11.68
C LEU A 94 -22.37 -0.12 10.55
N ALA A 95 -23.41 -0.87 10.18
CA ALA A 95 -23.31 -1.90 9.14
C ALA A 95 -23.13 -1.27 7.75
N ARG A 96 -23.74 -0.10 7.51
CA ARG A 96 -23.50 0.68 6.29
C ARG A 96 -22.06 1.18 6.23
N VAL A 97 -21.60 1.90 7.26
CA VAL A 97 -20.25 2.48 7.28
C VAL A 97 -19.16 1.40 7.22
N TYR A 98 -19.36 0.28 7.90
CA TYR A 98 -18.41 -0.84 7.85
C TYR A 98 -18.34 -1.52 6.47
N ARG A 99 -19.45 -1.54 5.71
CA ARG A 99 -19.44 -2.01 4.32
C ARG A 99 -18.68 -1.05 3.42
N GLU A 100 -18.90 0.25 3.56
CA GLU A 100 -18.17 1.29 2.82
C GLU A 100 -16.66 1.19 3.08
N PHE A 101 -16.26 1.07 4.36
CA PHE A 101 -14.88 0.82 4.75
C PHE A 101 -14.27 -0.41 4.06
N LYS A 102 -14.98 -1.55 4.07
CA LYS A 102 -14.51 -2.77 3.39
C LYS A 102 -14.32 -2.58 1.89
N VAL A 103 -15.24 -1.89 1.24
CA VAL A 103 -15.14 -1.58 -0.20
C VAL A 103 -13.90 -0.72 -0.46
N ALA A 104 -13.67 0.32 0.35
CA ALA A 104 -12.50 1.18 0.22
C ALA A 104 -11.18 0.42 0.41
N VAL A 105 -11.11 -0.51 1.38
CA VAL A 105 -9.95 -1.40 1.57
C VAL A 105 -9.70 -2.26 0.32
N MET A 106 -10.76 -2.88 -0.22
CA MET A 106 -10.63 -3.72 -1.41
C MET A 106 -10.15 -2.94 -2.63
N GLU A 107 -10.61 -1.69 -2.78
CA GLU A 107 -10.22 -0.80 -3.87
C GLU A 107 -8.72 -0.48 -3.83
N VAL A 108 -8.21 -0.06 -2.67
CA VAL A 108 -6.77 0.19 -2.45
C VAL A 108 -5.95 -1.08 -2.72
N GLN A 109 -6.38 -2.24 -2.20
CA GLN A 109 -5.67 -3.50 -2.44
C GLN A 109 -5.58 -3.86 -3.93
N PHE A 110 -6.66 -3.62 -4.68
CA PHE A 110 -6.70 -3.88 -6.11
C PHE A 110 -5.75 -2.95 -6.89
N LEU A 111 -5.75 -1.66 -6.59
CA LEU A 111 -4.91 -0.65 -7.24
C LEU A 111 -3.43 -0.86 -6.93
N ALA A 112 -3.08 -1.06 -5.66
CA ALA A 112 -1.72 -1.40 -5.24
C ALA A 112 -1.17 -2.64 -5.98
N SER A 113 -2.00 -3.67 -6.12
CA SER A 113 -1.63 -4.90 -6.87
C SER A 113 -1.39 -4.61 -8.36
N GLY A 114 -2.16 -3.69 -8.96
CA GLY A 114 -1.97 -3.25 -10.34
C GLY A 114 -0.64 -2.53 -10.56
N ILE A 115 -0.27 -1.63 -9.64
CA ILE A 115 0.99 -0.86 -9.71
C ILE A 115 2.20 -1.79 -9.58
N ASP A 116 2.18 -2.75 -8.65
CA ASP A 116 3.26 -3.75 -8.50
C ASP A 116 3.42 -4.60 -9.76
N MET A 117 2.31 -5.07 -10.35
CA MET A 117 2.36 -5.80 -11.62
C MET A 117 2.96 -4.95 -12.74
N PHE A 118 2.52 -3.70 -12.90
CA PHE A 118 3.03 -2.80 -13.94
C PHE A 118 4.53 -2.53 -13.81
N SER A 119 5.01 -2.25 -12.59
CA SER A 119 6.43 -2.02 -12.29
C SER A 119 7.29 -3.24 -12.65
N ARG A 120 6.85 -4.44 -12.26
CA ARG A 120 7.55 -5.70 -12.59
C ARG A 120 7.66 -5.92 -14.10
N HIS A 121 6.59 -5.66 -14.85
CA HIS A 121 6.59 -5.81 -16.30
C HIS A 121 7.53 -4.80 -16.97
N GLN A 122 7.53 -3.52 -16.56
CA GLN A 122 8.45 -2.52 -17.11
C GLN A 122 9.92 -2.88 -16.87
N VAL A 123 10.27 -3.33 -15.67
CA VAL A 123 11.62 -3.78 -15.35
C VAL A 123 12.01 -5.00 -16.19
N GLN A 124 11.08 -5.95 -16.38
CA GLN A 124 11.33 -7.12 -17.21
C GLN A 124 11.54 -6.74 -18.69
N THR A 125 10.69 -5.87 -19.24
CA THR A 125 10.84 -5.38 -20.62
C THR A 125 12.16 -4.61 -20.80
N LEU A 126 12.53 -3.74 -19.85
CA LEU A 126 13.82 -3.06 -19.86
C LEU A 126 14.98 -4.06 -19.85
N ARG A 127 14.92 -5.09 -19.00
CA ARG A 127 15.94 -6.16 -18.97
C ARG A 127 16.00 -6.90 -20.30
N SER A 128 14.87 -7.25 -20.90
CA SER A 128 14.83 -7.91 -22.21
C SER A 128 15.40 -7.04 -23.33
N VAL A 129 15.10 -5.74 -23.33
CA VAL A 129 15.68 -4.79 -24.29
C VAL A 129 17.18 -4.62 -24.07
N LEU A 130 17.63 -4.50 -22.81
CA LEU A 130 19.05 -4.43 -22.48
C LEU A 130 19.79 -5.72 -22.85
N ASP A 131 19.17 -6.87 -22.67
CA ASP A 131 19.72 -8.18 -23.07
C ASP A 131 19.88 -8.29 -24.60
N GLU A 132 18.96 -7.70 -25.36
CA GLU A 132 19.01 -7.69 -26.84
C GLU A 132 20.02 -6.65 -27.37
N LEU A 133 20.11 -5.48 -26.73
CA LEU A 133 21.03 -4.41 -27.12
C LEU A 133 22.47 -4.66 -26.67
N TYR A 134 22.67 -5.42 -25.59
CA TYR A 134 23.98 -5.75 -25.03
C TYR A 134 24.12 -7.27 -24.79
N PRO A 135 24.06 -8.10 -25.84
CA PRO A 135 24.12 -9.56 -25.72
C PRO A 135 25.45 -10.04 -25.09
N ASP A 136 26.53 -9.27 -25.27
CA ASP A 136 27.86 -9.60 -24.75
C ASP A 136 27.95 -9.58 -23.21
N ARG A 137 27.01 -8.96 -22.49
CA ARG A 137 26.98 -9.03 -21.01
C ARG A 137 26.48 -10.38 -20.49
N LYS A 138 25.87 -11.21 -21.34
CA LYS A 138 25.59 -12.63 -21.05
C LYS A 138 26.76 -13.55 -21.36
N SER A 139 27.84 -13.05 -21.98
CA SER A 139 29.02 -13.88 -22.24
C SER A 139 29.79 -14.10 -20.93
N ARG A 140 29.54 -15.25 -20.33
CA ARG A 140 30.43 -15.83 -19.33
C ARG A 140 31.84 -15.88 -19.90
N THR A 141 32.79 -15.24 -19.22
CA THR A 141 34.22 -15.38 -19.51
C THR A 141 34.64 -16.84 -19.29
N TYR A 142 34.56 -17.66 -20.33
CA TYR A 142 35.30 -18.91 -20.39
C TYR A 142 36.61 -18.62 -21.10
N THR A 143 37.72 -18.63 -20.36
CA THR A 143 39.03 -18.78 -20.99
C THR A 143 39.12 -20.19 -21.58
N ALA A 144 39.96 -20.39 -22.59
CA ALA A 144 40.19 -21.69 -23.23
C ALA A 144 40.71 -22.81 -22.28
N ARG A 145 40.84 -22.54 -20.97
CA ARG A 145 41.26 -23.48 -19.93
C ARG A 145 40.24 -23.68 -18.78
N GLY A 146 39.04 -23.12 -18.87
CA GLY A 146 37.92 -23.53 -18.00
C GLY A 146 38.11 -23.30 -16.50
N MET A 147 38.77 -22.22 -16.07
CA MET A 147 38.77 -21.79 -14.66
C MET A 147 38.01 -20.48 -14.47
N HIS A 148 37.14 -20.46 -13.46
CA HIS A 148 36.42 -19.27 -13.02
C HIS A 148 37.41 -18.25 -12.43
N GLN A 149 37.42 -17.05 -12.97
CA GLN A 149 38.10 -15.90 -12.36
C GLN A 149 37.03 -14.91 -11.90
N GLU A 150 36.94 -14.68 -10.59
CA GLU A 150 36.18 -13.55 -10.05
C GLU A 150 36.84 -12.26 -10.54
N LEU A 151 36.09 -11.45 -11.29
CA LEU A 151 36.54 -10.13 -11.71
C LEU A 151 36.53 -9.20 -10.49
N ALA A 152 37.72 -8.75 -10.10
CA ALA A 152 37.92 -7.69 -9.14
C ALA A 152 37.13 -6.43 -9.54
N SER A 153 36.57 -5.76 -8.54
CA SER A 153 35.78 -4.53 -8.67
C SER A 153 36.44 -3.52 -9.62
N PRO A 154 35.67 -2.88 -10.52
CA PRO A 154 36.22 -1.89 -11.43
C PRO A 154 36.72 -0.68 -10.63
N MET A 155 38.04 -0.46 -10.67
CA MET A 155 38.68 0.75 -10.14
C MET A 155 38.36 1.91 -11.08
N VAL A 156 37.57 2.86 -10.62
CA VAL A 156 37.32 4.13 -11.32
C VAL A 156 38.61 4.95 -11.23
N LEU A 157 39.30 5.13 -12.36
CA LEU A 157 40.40 6.08 -12.48
C LEU A 157 39.80 7.48 -12.64
N ASP A 158 39.96 8.29 -11.61
CA ASP A 158 39.69 9.73 -11.64
C ASP A 158 40.76 10.41 -12.50
N HIS A 159 40.33 11.14 -13.53
CA HIS A 159 41.18 12.02 -14.31
C HIS A 159 40.74 13.46 -14.06
N SER A 160 41.16 13.99 -12.91
CA SER A 160 41.22 15.42 -12.65
C SER A 160 42.69 15.88 -12.63
N LEU A 161 43.06 16.59 -13.71
CA LEU A 161 44.14 17.58 -13.92
C LEU A 161 45.41 17.55 -13.04
#